data_AF-A0A2V3IXQ2-F1
#
_entry.id   AF-A0A2V3IXQ2-F1
#
_cell.length_a   1.000
_cell.length_b   1.000
_cell.length_c   1.000
_cell.angle_alpha   90.00
_cell.angle_beta   90.00
_cell.angle_gamma   90.00
#
_symmetry.space_group_name_H-M   'P 1'
#
loop_
_entity.id
_entity.type
_entity.pdbx_description
1 polymer ?
#
loop_
_entity_poly.entity_id
_entity_poly.type
_entity_poly.pdbx_seq_one_letter_code
_entity_poly.pdbx_strand_id
1 'polypeptide(L)'
;MGENETETQHDGVAIIGYGNRDELMSVRITVGSRRVTMALCENDRGRFLRLIDNRSRIMVPAAGIIQMRDALGTLESALESAPPPPPPPLPTAKSPGPSS
;
A
#
# COMPACT_ATOMS: atom_id res chain seq x y z
N MET A 1 19.98 -15.38 -21.39
CA MET A 1 20.45 -15.63 -20.03
C MET A 1 19.60 -14.71 -19.16
N GLY A 2 18.50 -15.23 -18.61
CA GLY A 2 17.54 -14.43 -17.83
C GLY A 2 17.91 -14.56 -16.37
N GLU A 3 18.41 -13.48 -15.78
CA GLU A 3 18.59 -13.36 -14.34
C GLU A 3 17.20 -13.37 -13.67
N ASN A 4 16.90 -14.48 -12.98
CA ASN A 4 15.73 -14.58 -12.13
C ASN A 4 16.03 -13.79 -10.86
N GLU A 5 15.56 -12.54 -10.82
CA GLU A 5 15.53 -11.74 -9.61
C GLU A 5 14.67 -12.45 -8.56
N THR A 6 15.23 -12.62 -7.36
CA THR A 6 14.66 -13.36 -6.25
C THR A 6 13.50 -12.56 -5.63
N GLU A 7 12.32 -12.65 -6.23
CA GLU A 7 11.07 -12.15 -5.64
C GLU A 7 10.73 -13.01 -4.41
N THR A 8 11.28 -12.62 -3.25
CA THR A 8 10.92 -13.25 -1.97
C THR A 8 9.58 -12.65 -1.55
N GLN A 9 8.51 -13.38 -1.84
CA GLN A 9 7.13 -12.99 -1.52
C GLN A 9 6.74 -13.52 -0.14
N HIS A 10 6.46 -12.63 0.81
CA HIS A 10 5.95 -12.96 2.14
C HIS A 10 4.72 -12.08 2.41
N ASP A 11 3.55 -12.68 2.67
CA ASP A 11 2.30 -11.98 3.02
C ASP A 11 1.96 -10.74 2.16
N GLY A 12 2.04 -10.89 0.83
CA GLY A 12 1.72 -9.81 -0.12
C GLY A 12 2.77 -8.69 -0.20
N VAL A 13 3.88 -8.81 0.52
CA VAL A 13 5.04 -7.92 0.47
C VAL A 13 6.15 -8.59 -0.33
N ALA A 14 6.70 -7.90 -1.33
CA ALA A 14 7.81 -8.37 -2.16
C ALA A 14 8.92 -7.32 -2.16
N ILE A 15 10.16 -7.74 -1.92
CA ILE A 15 11.32 -6.88 -2.19
C ILE A 15 11.52 -6.86 -3.71
N ILE A 16 11.52 -5.66 -4.29
CA ILE A 16 11.74 -5.45 -5.71
C ILE A 16 13.07 -4.68 -5.86
N GLY A 17 13.91 -5.12 -6.79
CA GLY A 17 15.31 -4.66 -6.89
C GLY A 17 15.49 -3.16 -7.13
N TYR A 18 16.74 -2.71 -7.17
CA TYR A 18 17.13 -1.31 -7.31
C TYR A 18 17.07 -0.86 -8.79
N GLY A 19 15.91 -0.40 -9.25
CA GLY A 19 15.69 -0.06 -10.67
C GLY A 19 16.08 1.36 -11.10
N ASN A 20 16.50 2.24 -10.19
CA ASN A 20 16.87 3.62 -10.48
C ASN A 20 18.17 4.00 -9.77
N ARG A 21 18.96 4.91 -10.37
CA ARG A 21 20.24 5.39 -9.80
C ARG A 21 20.10 6.01 -8.40
N ASP A 22 18.94 6.57 -8.12
CA ASP A 22 18.63 7.25 -6.86
C ASP A 22 17.82 6.37 -5.89
N GLU A 23 17.58 5.09 -6.23
CA GLU A 23 16.76 4.17 -5.43
C GLU A 23 17.64 3.16 -4.71
N LEU A 24 17.67 3.29 -3.38
CA LEU A 24 18.46 2.46 -2.48
C LEU A 24 17.78 1.16 -2.08
N MET A 25 16.45 1.05 -2.20
CA MET A 25 15.64 -0.15 -1.96
C MET A 25 14.21 0.07 -2.38
N SER A 26 13.54 -0.95 -2.91
CA SER A 26 12.09 -0.91 -3.02
C SER A 26 11.41 -2.19 -2.56
N VAL A 27 10.18 -1.98 -2.11
CA VAL A 27 9.28 -3.01 -1.60
C VAL A 27 7.92 -2.74 -2.23
N ARG A 28 7.21 -3.80 -2.59
CA ARG A 28 5.87 -3.74 -3.13
C ARG A 28 4.91 -4.49 -2.24
N ILE A 29 3.81 -3.84 -1.89
CA ILE A 29 2.68 -4.43 -1.19
C ILE A 29 1.55 -4.63 -2.20
N THR A 30 0.98 -5.83 -2.26
CA THR A 30 -0.17 -6.16 -3.13
C THR A 30 -1.31 -6.74 -2.28
N VAL A 31 -2.45 -6.04 -2.27
CA VAL A 31 -3.67 -6.47 -1.58
C VAL A 31 -4.85 -6.39 -2.55
N GLY A 32 -5.43 -7.54 -2.90
CA GLY A 32 -6.45 -7.63 -3.94
C GLY A 32 -5.94 -7.09 -5.29
N SER A 33 -6.63 -6.10 -5.85
CA SER A 33 -6.23 -5.41 -7.08
C SER A 33 -5.33 -4.18 -6.86
N ARG A 34 -5.07 -3.80 -5.60
CA ARG A 34 -4.28 -2.62 -5.26
C ARG A 34 -2.81 -3.01 -5.08
N ARG A 35 -1.92 -2.15 -5.58
CA ARG A 35 -0.47 -2.32 -5.48
C ARG A 35 0.15 -1.00 -5.04
N VAL A 36 0.92 -1.04 -3.97
CA VAL A 36 1.67 0.12 -3.48
C VAL A 36 3.14 -0.24 -3.49
N THR A 37 3.95 0.58 -4.17
CA THR A 37 5.41 0.46 -4.14
C THR A 37 5.97 1.51 -3.20
N MET A 38 6.84 1.08 -2.29
CA MET A 38 7.57 1.91 -1.34
C MET A 38 9.05 1.84 -1.68
N ALA A 39 9.68 2.96 -1.99
CA ALA A 39 11.07 3.02 -2.39
C ALA A 39 11.87 3.97 -1.48
N LEU A 40 12.94 3.50 -0.86
CA LEU A 40 13.93 4.35 -0.22
C LEU A 40 14.83 4.95 -1.30
N CYS A 41 14.89 6.27 -1.39
CA CYS A 41 15.67 6.99 -2.38
C CYS A 41 16.69 7.92 -1.72
N GLU A 42 17.76 8.25 -2.43
CA GLU A 42 18.82 9.19 -2.01
C GLU A 42 19.22 10.09 -3.20
N ASN A 43 19.30 11.40 -2.96
CA ASN A 43 19.84 12.37 -3.92
C ASN A 43 20.70 13.42 -3.18
N ASP A 44 21.15 14.46 -3.89
CA ASP A 44 21.98 15.54 -3.34
C ASP A 44 21.35 16.28 -2.14
N ARG A 45 20.03 16.17 -1.94
CA ARG A 45 19.29 16.77 -0.81
C ARG A 45 19.10 15.81 0.36
N GLY A 46 19.53 14.55 0.23
CA GLY A 46 19.45 13.50 1.24
C GLY A 46 18.45 12.38 0.90
N ARG A 47 18.06 11.63 1.94
CA ARG A 47 17.20 10.45 1.82
C ARG A 47 15.72 10.76 1.97
N PHE A 48 14.89 10.05 1.23
CA PHE A 48 13.44 10.13 1.33
C PHE A 48 12.79 8.80 0.95
N LEU A 49 11.60 8.55 1.49
CA LEU A 49 10.74 7.45 1.11
C LEU A 49 9.76 7.92 0.03
N ARG A 50 9.63 7.15 -1.05
CA ARG A 50 8.71 7.38 -2.15
C ARG A 50 7.62 6.31 -2.14
N LEU A 51 6.37 6.74 -1.96
CA LEU A 51 5.18 5.89 -2.02
C LEU A 51 4.51 6.08 -3.37
N ILE A 52 4.21 4.98 -4.07
CA ILE A 52 3.62 5.01 -5.42
C ILE A 52 2.46 4.02 -5.47
N ASP A 53 1.27 4.53 -5.79
CA ASP A 53 0.13 3.73 -6.28
C ASP A 53 -0.13 4.14 -7.75
N ASN A 54 -1.03 3.45 -8.43
CA ASN A 54 -1.41 3.67 -9.82
C ASN A 54 -1.85 5.11 -10.15
N ARG A 55 -2.24 5.90 -9.14
CA ARG A 55 -2.82 7.25 -9.32
C ARG A 55 -2.05 8.36 -8.61
N SER A 56 -1.14 8.02 -7.72
CA SER A 56 -0.53 9.03 -6.84
C SER A 56 0.88 8.66 -6.42
N ARG A 57 1.66 9.71 -6.14
CA ARG A 57 3.01 9.59 -5.63
C ARG A 57 3.19 10.58 -4.49
N ILE A 58 3.73 10.09 -3.38
CA ILE A 58 4.04 10.89 -2.19
C ILE A 58 5.51 10.70 -1.86
N MET A 59 6.18 11.78 -1.47
CA MET A 59 7.57 11.76 -1.00
C MET A 59 7.60 12.16 0.48
N VAL A 60 8.25 11.35 1.31
CA VAL A 60 8.38 11.56 2.75
C VAL A 60 9.87 11.69 3.07
N PRO A 61 10.35 12.83 3.59
CA PRO A 61 11.74 12.97 4.00
C PRO A 61 12.13 11.90 5.04
N ALA A 62 13.40 11.47 5.06
CA ALA A 62 13.86 10.43 5.99
C ALA A 62 13.55 10.76 7.47
N ALA A 63 13.64 12.04 7.85
CA ALA A 63 13.31 12.53 9.18
C ALA A 63 11.85 12.27 9.60
N GLY A 64 10.93 12.07 8.64
CA GLY A 64 9.51 11.82 8.86
C GLY A 64 9.11 10.33 8.86
N ILE A 65 10.03 9.41 8.53
CA ILE A 65 9.70 7.98 8.35
C ILE A 65 9.31 7.34 9.69
N ILE A 66 10.00 7.71 10.78
CA ILE A 66 9.71 7.17 12.11
C ILE A 66 8.31 7.59 12.57
N GLN A 67 7.95 8.86 12.40
CA GLN A 67 6.64 9.38 12.75
C GLN A 67 5.56 8.74 11.88
N MET A 68 5.84 8.49 10.60
CA MET A 68 4.92 7.77 9.72
C MET A 68 4.67 6.34 10.20
N ARG A 69 5.72 5.62 10.61
CA ARG A 69 5.59 4.27 11.19
C ARG A 69 4.73 4.30 12.45
N ASP A 70 5.01 5.23 13.37
CA ASP A 70 4.29 5.32 14.64
C ASP A 70 2.81 5.70 14.43
N ALA A 71 2.52 6.57 13.45
CA ALA A 71 1.16 6.89 13.04
C ALA A 71 0.44 5.68 12.42
N LEU A 72 1.12 4.88 11.59
CA LEU A 72 0.55 3.64 11.06
C LEU A 72 0.22 2.63 12.17
N GLY A 73 1.09 2.49 13.19
CA GLY A 73 0.81 1.63 14.34
C GLY A 73 -0.42 2.09 15.14
N THR A 74 -0.59 3.41 15.32
CA THR A 74 -1.78 3.96 15.97
C THR A 74 -3.06 3.66 15.18
N LEU A 75 -3.00 3.78 13.84
CA LEU A 75 -4.13 3.45 12.96
C LEU A 75 -4.44 1.95 12.98
N GLU A 76 -3.43 1.11 13.03
CA GLU A 76 -3.57 -0.35 13.07
C GLU A 76 -4.29 -0.79 14.35
N SER A 77 -3.86 -0.33 15.53
CA SER A 77 -4.57 -0.62 16.78
C SER A 77 -6.02 -0.09 16.76
N ALA A 78 -6.28 1.03 16.10
CA ALA A 78 -7.64 1.53 15.92
C ALA A 78 -8.48 0.62 15.02
N LEU A 79 -7.91 0.03 13.97
CA LEU A 79 -8.58 -0.92 13.08
C LEU A 79 -9.01 -2.20 13.82
N GLU A 80 -8.16 -2.71 14.72
CA GLU A 80 -8.47 -3.90 15.52
C GLU A 80 -9.63 -3.65 16.51
N SER A 81 -9.69 -2.44 17.06
CA SER A 81 -10.72 -2.04 18.03
C SER A 81 -12.04 -1.58 17.40
N ALA A 82 -12.06 -1.31 16.10
CA ALA A 82 -13.21 -0.72 15.43
C ALA A 82 -14.39 -1.70 15.38
N PRO A 83 -15.63 -1.24 15.60
CA PRO A 83 -16.81 -2.07 15.40
C PRO A 83 -16.88 -2.54 13.94
N PRO A 84 -17.44 -3.74 13.68
CA PRO A 84 -17.59 -4.21 12.31
C PRO A 84 -18.38 -3.16 11.50
N PRO A 85 -18.02 -2.95 10.23
CA PRO A 85 -18.74 -2.00 9.40
C PRO A 85 -20.24 -2.36 9.38
N PRO A 86 -21.14 -1.36 9.39
CA PRO A 86 -22.57 -1.63 9.33
C PRO A 86 -22.85 -2.52 8.12
N PRO A 87 -23.75 -3.52 8.25
CA PRO A 87 -24.08 -4.39 7.13
C PRO A 87 -24.54 -3.53 5.95
N PRO A 88 -24.15 -3.89 4.71
CA PRO A 88 -24.60 -3.16 3.53
C PRO A 88 -26.14 -3.15 3.51
N PRO A 89 -26.77 -2.07 3.02
CA PRO A 89 -28.23 -2.02 2.91
C PRO A 89 -28.71 -3.23 2.12
N LEU A 90 -29.68 -3.97 2.66
CA LEU A 90 -30.31 -5.09 1.98
C LEU A 90 -30.72 -4.64 0.58
N PRO A 91 -30.44 -5.42 -0.49
CA PRO A 91 -30.97 -5.12 -1.80
C PRO A 91 -32.49 -5.07 -1.66
N THR A 92 -33.08 -3.89 -1.82
CA THR A 92 -34.54 -3.74 -1.82
C THR A 92 -35.04 -4.57 -2.98
N ALA A 93 -35.63 -5.73 -2.68
CA ALA A 93 -36.31 -6.54 -3.67
C ALA A 93 -37.30 -5.61 -4.37
N LYS A 94 -37.03 -5.32 -5.65
CA LYS A 94 -37.98 -4.67 -6.54
C LYS A 94 -39.24 -5.54 -6.45
N SER A 95 -40.28 -5.06 -5.76
CA SER A 95 -41.52 -5.81 -5.61
C SER A 95 -41.92 -6.35 -6.98
N PRO A 96 -42.23 -7.65 -7.11
CA PRO A 96 -42.76 -8.14 -8.36
C PRO A 96 -44.03 -7.34 -8.61
N GLY A 97 -44.03 -6.53 -9.68
CA GLY A 97 -45.20 -5.78 -10.09
C GLY A 97 -46.37 -6.75 -10.28
N PRO A 98 -47.62 -6.32 -10.00
CA PRO A 98 -48.75 -7.20 -10.16
C PRO A 98 -48.79 -7.70 -11.62
N SER A 99 -48.80 -9.02 -11.80
CA SER A 99 -49.12 -9.63 -13.09
C SER A 99 -50.53 -9.20 -13.46
N SER A 100 -50.63 -8.37 -14.50
CA SER A 100 -51.87 -8.16 -15.26
C SER A 100 -52.22 -9.40 -16.08
#